data_AF-A0A8M8V4I6-F1
#
_entry.id   AF-A0A8M8V4I6-F1
#
_cell.length_a   1.000
_cell.length_b   1.000
_cell.length_c   1.000
_cell.angle_alpha   90.00
_cell.angle_beta   90.00
_cell.angle_gamma   90.00
#
_symmetry.space_group_name_H-M   'P 1'
#
loop_
_entity.id
_entity.type
_entity.pdbx_description
1 polymer ?
#
loop_
_entity_poly.entity_id
_entity_poly.type
_entity_poly.pdbx_seq_one_letter_code
_entity_poly.pdbx_strand_id
1 'polypeptide(L)'
;MLPSTSRPLLSCKTPFFFQPQQKFCNFFNKTLKSQMGTKPFSSKSPSTLPAGARRTTDAEATISLQEWQGWGTISPVPSMVKQVIQDLKLLEQDIDSEMTFDGNHGKLSGDFKVHEDKKHRAKYASLANSEEKLQFFSARQIACRLLGSRGYLCQKCWLPREDCMCSKVTMCSLWRRLRIWLYMHPKDFLRQNNTGKLLWQVYGVQAASLCLFGIVEHEEMMWNELNHAGRNKVWCLYPNKNAATESVKDGVGCAVDPANEDGIMHFILIDGTWSNSSAMFRRLQDRAKLVWGQELRCISLNTGVSLMHKLSWFLI
;
A
#
# COMPACT_ATOMS: atom_id res chain seq x y z
N MET A 1 -26.85 57.04 24.96
CA MET A 1 -28.21 56.62 24.53
C MET A 1 -28.09 55.75 23.28
N LEU A 2 -28.78 54.61 23.26
CA LEU A 2 -29.26 53.86 22.08
C LEU A 2 -30.80 54.04 22.07
N PRO A 3 -31.52 54.05 20.92
CA PRO A 3 -31.72 52.88 20.01
C PRO A 3 -31.81 53.28 18.50
N SER A 4 -32.17 52.47 17.49
CA SER A 4 -31.93 51.03 17.17
C SER A 4 -32.42 50.71 15.72
N THR A 5 -31.79 49.75 15.02
CA THR A 5 -32.30 49.04 13.80
C THR A 5 -32.51 49.89 12.51
N SER A 6 -32.46 49.37 11.26
CA SER A 6 -32.59 48.01 10.71
C SER A 6 -31.83 47.81 9.36
N ARG A 7 -31.80 46.58 8.81
CA ARG A 7 -31.15 46.18 7.52
C ARG A 7 -32.04 46.43 6.28
N PRO A 8 -31.45 46.42 5.07
CA PRO A 8 -31.70 45.31 4.13
C PRO A 8 -30.38 44.69 3.62
N LEU A 9 -30.18 43.37 3.62
CA LEU A 9 -30.68 42.39 2.63
C LEU A 9 -30.40 42.78 1.17
N LEU A 10 -29.22 42.38 0.67
CA LEU A 10 -28.95 42.21 -0.75
C LEU A 10 -28.48 40.77 -1.00
N SER A 11 -29.30 40.03 -1.74
CA SER A 11 -29.08 38.64 -2.11
C SER A 11 -28.15 38.55 -3.31
N CYS A 12 -27.01 37.88 -3.18
CA CYS A 12 -26.27 37.33 -4.32
C CYS A 12 -26.36 35.80 -4.30
N LYS A 13 -27.50 35.27 -4.77
CA LYS A 13 -27.66 33.86 -5.12
C LYS A 13 -26.99 33.61 -6.48
N THR A 14 -25.69 33.31 -6.47
CA THR A 14 -25.02 32.70 -7.62
C THR A 14 -24.40 31.38 -7.18
N PRO A 15 -24.97 30.22 -7.56
CA PRO A 15 -24.34 28.94 -7.28
C PRO A 15 -23.03 28.86 -8.08
N PHE A 16 -21.93 28.54 -7.40
CA PHE A 16 -20.70 28.13 -8.07
C PHE A 16 -20.94 26.81 -8.79
N PHE A 17 -21.33 26.90 -10.06
CA PHE A 17 -21.20 25.79 -10.99
C PHE A 17 -19.72 25.45 -11.13
N PHE A 18 -19.33 24.27 -10.67
CA PHE A 18 -18.13 23.61 -11.20
C PHE A 18 -18.27 23.57 -12.72
N GLN A 19 -17.45 24.32 -13.46
CA GLN A 19 -17.29 24.09 -14.90
C GLN A 19 -16.49 22.80 -15.08
N PRO A 20 -17.06 21.73 -15.66
CA PRO A 20 -16.34 20.48 -15.87
C PRO A 20 -15.50 20.60 -17.16
N GLN A 21 -14.39 21.33 -17.10
CA GLN A 21 -13.41 21.43 -18.18
C GLN A 21 -11.98 21.09 -17.75
N GLN A 22 -11.84 19.91 -17.14
CA GLN A 22 -10.73 19.03 -17.47
C GLN A 22 -11.33 17.71 -17.98
N LYS A 23 -10.88 17.28 -19.16
CA LYS A 23 -11.47 16.14 -19.89
C LYS A 23 -11.18 14.83 -19.16
N PHE A 24 -12.09 14.41 -18.29
CA PHE A 24 -12.15 13.00 -17.86
C PHE A 24 -12.30 12.13 -19.11
N CYS A 25 -11.32 11.28 -19.38
CA CYS A 25 -11.40 10.31 -20.46
C CYS A 25 -12.38 9.20 -20.05
N ASN A 26 -13.62 9.29 -20.54
CA ASN A 26 -14.63 8.25 -20.41
C ASN A 26 -14.10 6.92 -20.97
N PHE A 27 -13.71 5.99 -20.10
CA PHE A 27 -13.15 4.68 -20.49
C PHE A 27 -13.85 3.47 -19.89
N PHE A 28 -15.16 3.58 -19.62
CA PHE A 28 -16.04 2.41 -19.43
C PHE A 28 -17.36 2.61 -20.17
N ASN A 29 -17.38 2.25 -21.46
CA ASN A 29 -18.60 1.89 -22.17
C ASN A 29 -18.29 1.05 -23.42
N LYS A 30 -18.19 -0.27 -23.22
CA LYS A 30 -18.46 -1.23 -24.29
C LYS A 30 -19.19 -2.45 -23.72
N THR A 31 -20.49 -2.50 -23.98
CA THR A 31 -21.36 -3.63 -23.70
C THR A 31 -20.82 -4.88 -24.38
N LEU A 32 -20.26 -5.82 -23.61
CA LEU A 32 -19.91 -7.13 -24.16
C LEU A 32 -21.20 -7.95 -24.25
N LYS A 33 -21.78 -8.02 -25.46
CA LYS A 33 -22.92 -8.90 -25.72
C LYS A 33 -22.51 -10.35 -25.47
N SER A 34 -23.36 -11.08 -24.75
CA SER A 34 -23.27 -12.54 -24.65
C SER A 34 -23.33 -13.17 -26.04
N GLN A 35 -22.35 -14.03 -26.34
CA GLN A 35 -22.51 -15.08 -27.34
C GLN A 35 -22.03 -16.39 -26.72
N MET A 36 -22.96 -17.33 -26.54
CA MET A 36 -22.61 -18.73 -26.29
C MET A 36 -21.91 -19.29 -27.53
N GLY A 37 -20.71 -19.83 -27.34
CA GLY A 37 -20.00 -20.63 -28.34
C GLY A 37 -19.61 -21.98 -27.72
N THR A 38 -20.29 -23.05 -28.10
CA THR A 38 -20.05 -24.40 -27.56
C THR A 38 -18.90 -25.13 -28.25
N LYS A 39 -17.83 -25.40 -27.47
CA LYS A 39 -16.90 -26.56 -27.63
C LYS A 39 -16.01 -26.55 -28.92
N PRO A 40 -14.88 -27.30 -28.97
CA PRO A 40 -14.61 -28.60 -28.34
C PRO A 40 -13.39 -28.70 -27.42
N PHE A 41 -13.37 -29.81 -26.66
CA PHE A 41 -12.21 -30.33 -25.94
C PHE A 41 -11.08 -30.67 -26.93
N SER A 42 -9.84 -30.30 -26.59
CA SER A 42 -8.64 -30.87 -27.21
C SER A 42 -7.64 -31.22 -26.13
N SER A 43 -7.42 -32.51 -25.93
CA SER A 43 -6.47 -33.08 -24.98
C SER A 43 -5.08 -33.18 -25.60
N LYS A 44 -4.09 -32.44 -25.09
CA LYS A 44 -2.66 -32.74 -25.28
C LYS A 44 -1.85 -32.53 -23.99
N SER A 45 -0.79 -33.32 -23.89
CA SER A 45 -0.09 -33.77 -22.69
C SER A 45 0.74 -32.70 -21.97
N PRO A 46 1.09 -32.89 -20.68
CA PRO A 46 1.98 -31.99 -19.96
C PRO A 46 3.41 -32.04 -20.54
N SER A 47 3.95 -30.86 -20.87
CA SER A 47 5.36 -30.71 -21.27
C SER A 47 6.24 -30.64 -20.02
N THR A 48 6.82 -31.78 -19.63
CA THR A 48 7.82 -31.85 -18.57
C THR A 48 9.12 -31.21 -19.06
N LEU A 49 9.44 -30.01 -18.59
CA LEU A 49 10.80 -29.47 -18.68
C LEU A 49 11.62 -30.06 -17.53
N PRO A 50 12.87 -30.50 -17.76
CA PRO A 50 13.67 -31.15 -16.74
C PRO A 50 14.08 -30.18 -15.63
N ALA A 51 14.03 -30.66 -14.39
CA ALA A 51 14.56 -29.97 -13.23
C ALA A 51 16.10 -29.90 -13.30
N GLY A 52 16.61 -28.90 -14.01
CA GLY A 52 18.02 -28.54 -13.98
C GLY A 52 18.34 -27.83 -12.69
N ALA A 53 19.00 -28.52 -11.75
CA ALA A 53 19.44 -27.98 -10.46
C ALA A 53 20.26 -26.69 -10.68
N ARG A 54 19.66 -25.53 -10.37
CA ARG A 54 20.36 -24.25 -10.39
C ARG A 54 21.17 -24.15 -9.11
N ARG A 55 22.50 -24.34 -9.22
CA ARG A 55 23.41 -23.92 -8.16
C ARG A 55 23.25 -22.42 -7.94
N THR A 56 22.63 -22.07 -6.82
CA THR A 56 22.44 -20.72 -6.31
C THR A 56 23.80 -20.06 -6.13
N THR A 57 24.14 -19.13 -7.02
CA THR A 57 25.29 -18.24 -6.80
C THR A 57 24.97 -17.23 -5.68
N ASP A 58 25.97 -16.74 -4.95
CA ASP A 58 25.77 -15.77 -3.85
C ASP A 58 24.98 -14.50 -4.27
N ALA A 59 25.01 -14.16 -5.56
CA ALA A 59 24.21 -13.08 -6.13
C ALA A 59 22.68 -13.31 -6.02
N GLU A 60 22.21 -14.56 -5.96
CA GLU A 60 20.80 -14.89 -5.70
C GLU A 60 20.45 -14.90 -4.20
N ALA A 61 21.42 -14.90 -3.28
CA ALA A 61 21.15 -14.91 -1.85
C ALA A 61 20.71 -13.53 -1.31
N THR A 62 21.05 -12.43 -1.99
CA THR A 62 20.81 -11.06 -1.51
C THR A 62 19.78 -10.31 -2.37
N ILE A 63 18.96 -9.47 -1.74
CA ILE A 63 18.11 -8.48 -2.44
C ILE A 63 18.92 -7.21 -2.66
N SER A 64 19.13 -6.83 -3.92
CA SER A 64 19.83 -5.57 -4.25
C SER A 64 18.95 -4.35 -3.98
N LEU A 65 19.55 -3.18 -3.75
CA LEU A 65 18.80 -1.93 -3.56
C LEU A 65 17.94 -1.60 -4.79
N GLN A 66 18.47 -1.81 -5.99
CA GLN A 66 17.76 -1.61 -7.25
C GLN A 66 16.55 -2.55 -7.39
N GLU A 67 16.70 -3.82 -6.99
CA GLU A 67 15.58 -4.77 -6.99
C GLU A 67 14.49 -4.36 -6.01
N TRP A 68 14.88 -3.99 -4.78
CA TRP A 68 13.97 -3.54 -3.73
C TRP A 68 13.15 -2.32 -4.17
N GLN A 69 13.83 -1.26 -4.60
CA GLN A 69 13.19 -0.02 -5.06
C GLN A 69 12.35 -0.26 -6.34
N GLY A 70 12.73 -1.25 -7.15
CA GLY A 70 11.94 -1.71 -8.30
C GLY A 70 10.52 -2.17 -7.93
N TRP A 71 10.28 -2.63 -6.70
CA TRP A 71 8.96 -3.03 -6.19
C TRP A 71 8.06 -1.86 -5.76
N GLY A 72 8.52 -0.60 -5.89
CA GLY A 72 7.77 0.62 -5.55
C GLY A 72 8.17 1.26 -4.22
N THR A 73 9.25 0.81 -3.60
CA THR A 73 9.80 1.42 -2.37
C THR A 73 10.82 2.51 -2.70
N ILE A 74 11.00 3.46 -1.77
CA ILE A 74 12.06 4.49 -1.83
C ILE A 74 13.10 4.31 -0.70
N SER A 75 12.88 3.34 0.17
CA SER A 75 13.70 3.01 1.33
C SER A 75 14.98 2.26 0.97
N PRO A 76 15.98 2.22 1.87
CA PRO A 76 16.96 1.14 1.86
C PRO A 76 16.28 -0.22 2.06
N VAL A 77 16.92 -1.30 1.62
CA VAL A 77 16.43 -2.68 1.85
C VAL A 77 16.43 -2.96 3.37
N PRO A 78 15.28 -3.26 4.00
CA PRO A 78 15.19 -3.39 5.45
C PRO A 78 16.13 -4.44 6.02
N SER A 79 16.82 -4.08 7.10
CA SER A 79 17.81 -4.88 7.81
C SER A 79 17.26 -6.25 8.20
N MET A 80 16.09 -6.27 8.83
CA MET A 80 15.43 -7.51 9.28
C MET A 80 14.92 -8.36 8.11
N VAL A 81 14.51 -7.74 6.99
CA VAL A 81 14.13 -8.50 5.77
C VAL A 81 15.34 -9.21 5.18
N LYS A 82 16.51 -8.56 5.10
CA LYS A 82 17.77 -9.22 4.69
C LYS A 82 18.10 -10.39 5.60
N GLN A 83 18.02 -10.18 6.92
CA GLN A 83 18.33 -11.24 7.88
C GLN A 83 17.40 -12.45 7.73
N VAL A 84 16.09 -12.24 7.55
CA VAL A 84 15.16 -13.37 7.34
C VAL A 84 15.43 -14.08 6.01
N ILE A 85 15.78 -13.37 4.93
CA ILE A 85 16.18 -14.01 3.67
C ILE A 85 17.45 -14.85 3.84
N GLN A 86 18.44 -14.36 4.58
CA GLN A 86 19.65 -15.12 4.91
C GLN A 86 19.33 -16.34 5.80
N ASP A 87 18.49 -16.19 6.83
CA ASP A 87 18.05 -17.28 7.72
C ASP A 87 17.34 -18.41 6.94
N LEU A 88 16.56 -18.04 5.91
CA LEU A 88 15.87 -18.98 5.00
C LEU A 88 16.84 -19.68 4.06
N LYS A 89 17.81 -18.96 3.49
CA LYS A 89 18.85 -19.52 2.61
C LYS A 89 19.83 -20.43 3.34
N LEU A 90 20.17 -20.11 4.59
CA LEU A 90 20.92 -21.01 5.46
C LEU A 90 20.10 -22.26 5.80
N LEU A 91 18.80 -22.12 6.07
CA LEU A 91 17.94 -23.28 6.33
C LEU A 91 17.84 -24.23 5.11
N GLU A 92 17.82 -23.69 3.89
CA GLU A 92 17.81 -24.46 2.63
C GLU A 92 19.08 -25.32 2.48
N GLN A 93 20.23 -24.80 2.93
CA GLN A 93 21.49 -25.53 3.03
C GLN A 93 21.52 -26.53 4.20
N ASP A 94 21.03 -26.12 5.39
CA ASP A 94 21.01 -26.94 6.61
C ASP A 94 20.23 -28.26 6.45
N ILE A 95 19.18 -28.27 5.61
CA ILE A 95 18.27 -29.42 5.44
C ILE A 95 18.33 -30.07 4.06
N ASP A 96 19.23 -29.60 3.17
CA ASP A 96 19.39 -30.06 1.78
C ASP A 96 18.05 -30.16 1.01
N SER A 97 17.24 -29.10 1.08
CA SER A 97 15.90 -29.06 0.48
C SER A 97 15.55 -27.67 -0.04
N GLU A 98 15.30 -27.56 -1.35
CA GLU A 98 14.98 -26.30 -2.02
C GLU A 98 13.68 -25.66 -1.49
N MET A 99 13.69 -24.32 -1.39
CA MET A 99 12.50 -23.54 -1.06
C MET A 99 11.46 -23.60 -2.17
N THR A 100 10.40 -24.40 -1.95
CA THR A 100 9.20 -24.36 -2.79
C THR A 100 8.21 -23.30 -2.31
N PHE A 101 7.54 -22.64 -3.27
CA PHE A 101 6.50 -21.64 -3.03
C PHE A 101 5.24 -21.98 -3.84
N ASP A 102 4.11 -22.16 -3.15
CA ASP A 102 2.85 -22.53 -3.77
C ASP A 102 1.90 -21.33 -3.99
N GLY A 103 1.28 -21.33 -5.17
CA GLY A 103 0.19 -20.45 -5.59
C GLY A 103 0.56 -18.97 -5.73
N ASN A 104 -0.42 -18.15 -6.14
CA ASN A 104 -0.27 -16.69 -6.37
C ASN A 104 -0.07 -15.87 -5.07
N HIS A 105 0.43 -16.51 -4.02
CA HIS A 105 0.56 -15.99 -2.67
C HIS A 105 1.98 -16.10 -2.10
N GLY A 106 2.96 -16.62 -2.85
CA GLY A 106 4.36 -16.71 -2.40
C GLY A 106 4.48 -17.38 -1.03
N LYS A 107 3.69 -18.43 -0.81
CA LYS A 107 3.60 -19.13 0.47
C LYS A 107 4.51 -20.35 0.40
N LEU A 108 5.44 -20.47 1.35
CA LEU A 108 6.27 -21.66 1.49
C LEU A 108 5.41 -22.94 1.54
N SER A 109 5.92 -23.98 0.90
CA SER A 109 5.28 -25.29 0.70
C SER A 109 6.24 -26.46 0.98
N GLY A 110 5.74 -27.69 0.85
CA GLY A 110 6.52 -28.91 1.06
C GLY A 110 7.12 -29.06 2.46
N ASP A 111 8.16 -29.90 2.57
CA ASP A 111 8.81 -30.22 3.84
C ASP A 111 9.62 -29.04 4.38
N PHE A 112 10.26 -28.24 3.51
CA PHE A 112 10.96 -27.01 3.89
C PHE A 112 10.09 -26.12 4.79
N LYS A 113 8.82 -25.93 4.42
CA LYS A 113 7.85 -25.15 5.20
C LYS A 113 7.66 -25.69 6.63
N VAL A 114 7.75 -26.99 6.86
CA VAL A 114 7.59 -27.61 8.19
C VAL A 114 8.79 -27.28 9.08
N HIS A 115 10.01 -27.38 8.53
CA HIS A 115 11.24 -27.01 9.21
C HIS A 115 11.29 -25.50 9.50
N GLU A 116 10.92 -24.68 8.52
CA GLU A 116 10.88 -23.23 8.63
C GLU A 116 9.85 -22.76 9.66
N ASP A 117 8.60 -23.26 9.61
CA ASP A 117 7.58 -22.91 10.61
C ASP A 117 7.99 -23.31 12.03
N LYS A 118 8.79 -24.39 12.21
CA LYS A 118 9.36 -24.78 13.50
C LYS A 118 10.43 -23.78 13.98
N LYS A 119 11.38 -23.41 13.12
CA LYS A 119 12.43 -22.41 13.40
C LYS A 119 11.82 -21.02 13.67
N HIS A 120 10.82 -20.62 12.88
CA HIS A 120 10.04 -19.39 13.05
C HIS A 120 9.27 -19.36 14.37
N ARG A 121 8.55 -20.43 14.75
CA ARG A 121 7.84 -20.47 16.04
C ARG A 121 8.80 -20.36 17.23
N ALA A 122 9.94 -21.04 17.18
CA ALA A 122 10.97 -20.92 18.21
C ALA A 122 11.53 -19.50 18.31
N LYS A 123 11.93 -18.90 17.17
CA LYS A 123 12.43 -17.51 17.11
C LYS A 123 11.38 -16.51 17.61
N TYR A 124 10.13 -16.62 17.15
CA TYR A 124 9.02 -15.75 17.60
C TYR A 124 8.75 -15.88 19.11
N ALA A 125 8.87 -17.07 19.69
CA ALA A 125 8.71 -17.29 21.12
C ALA A 125 9.85 -16.66 21.94
N SER A 126 11.07 -16.62 21.41
CA SER A 126 12.25 -16.02 22.07
C SER A 126 12.31 -14.49 22.04
N LEU A 127 11.51 -13.81 21.20
CA LEU A 127 11.46 -12.35 21.15
C LEU A 127 10.81 -11.77 22.41
N ALA A 128 11.38 -10.70 22.95
CA ALA A 128 11.05 -10.19 24.28
C ALA A 128 9.73 -9.41 24.28
N ASN A 129 9.57 -8.48 23.34
CA ASN A 129 8.44 -7.54 23.31
C ASN A 129 7.54 -7.70 22.06
N SER A 130 6.42 -6.98 22.07
CA SER A 130 5.43 -7.00 20.98
C SER A 130 5.92 -6.32 19.70
N GLU A 131 6.82 -5.35 19.81
CA GLU A 131 7.37 -4.61 18.67
C GLU A 131 8.33 -5.47 17.85
N GLU A 132 9.29 -6.14 18.50
CA GLU A 132 10.15 -7.15 17.88
C GLU A 132 9.33 -8.24 17.18
N LYS A 133 8.28 -8.74 17.85
CA LYS A 133 7.38 -9.76 17.30
C LYS A 133 6.64 -9.25 16.05
N LEU A 134 6.18 -8.01 16.05
CA LEU A 134 5.57 -7.36 14.88
C LEU A 134 6.59 -7.20 13.74
N GLN A 135 7.79 -6.72 14.03
CA GLN A 135 8.82 -6.49 13.02
C GLN A 135 9.28 -7.80 12.39
N PHE A 136 9.56 -8.83 13.21
CA PHE A 136 9.96 -10.15 12.73
C PHE A 136 8.86 -10.82 11.90
N PHE A 137 7.61 -10.71 12.34
CA PHE A 137 6.46 -11.19 11.57
C PHE A 137 6.37 -10.50 10.20
N SER A 138 6.46 -9.17 10.17
CA SER A 138 6.34 -8.36 8.95
C SER A 138 7.49 -8.65 7.99
N ALA A 139 8.72 -8.68 8.50
CA ALA A 139 9.92 -9.03 7.76
C ALA A 139 9.83 -10.42 7.13
N ARG A 140 9.32 -11.43 7.85
CA ARG A 140 9.09 -12.78 7.29
C ARG A 140 8.06 -12.78 6.17
N GLN A 141 6.92 -12.12 6.34
CA GLN A 141 5.91 -12.05 5.26
C GLN A 141 6.52 -11.44 4.00
N ILE A 142 7.29 -10.35 4.14
CA ILE A 142 7.96 -9.67 3.01
C ILE A 142 9.07 -10.54 2.39
N ALA A 143 9.90 -11.20 3.20
CA ALA A 143 10.96 -12.09 2.73
C ALA A 143 10.41 -13.24 1.87
N CYS A 144 9.40 -13.97 2.36
CA CYS A 144 8.76 -15.04 1.60
C CYS A 144 8.09 -14.52 0.32
N ARG A 145 7.49 -13.33 0.37
CA ARG A 145 6.90 -12.68 -0.82
C ARG A 145 7.95 -12.34 -1.87
N LEU A 146 9.08 -11.76 -1.49
CA LEU A 146 10.16 -11.43 -2.41
C LEU A 146 10.72 -12.68 -3.08
N LEU A 147 11.10 -13.69 -2.27
CA LEU A 147 11.67 -14.95 -2.77
C LEU A 147 10.70 -15.68 -3.70
N GLY A 148 9.44 -15.86 -3.28
CA GLY A 148 8.41 -16.54 -4.09
C GLY A 148 7.88 -15.74 -5.29
N SER A 149 8.25 -14.46 -5.44
CA SER A 149 7.85 -13.61 -6.60
C SER A 149 8.98 -13.36 -7.59
N ARG A 150 10.24 -13.64 -7.20
CA ARG A 150 11.44 -13.35 -7.98
C ARG A 150 11.42 -14.16 -9.29
N GLY A 151 11.86 -13.54 -10.37
CA GLY A 151 11.79 -14.12 -11.72
C GLY A 151 10.39 -14.14 -12.34
N TYR A 152 9.32 -14.34 -11.57
CA TYR A 152 7.94 -14.49 -12.08
C TYR A 152 7.17 -13.18 -12.24
N LEU A 153 7.13 -12.31 -11.21
CA LEU A 153 6.32 -11.09 -11.26
C LEU A 153 7.07 -9.90 -11.92
N CYS A 154 6.29 -9.01 -12.52
CA CYS A 154 6.73 -7.67 -12.88
C CYS A 154 6.90 -6.81 -11.63
N GLN A 155 8.08 -6.20 -11.43
CA GLN A 155 8.37 -5.43 -10.22
C GLN A 155 7.47 -4.20 -10.03
N LYS A 156 7.07 -3.54 -11.13
CA LYS A 156 6.23 -2.33 -11.08
C LYS A 156 4.75 -2.62 -10.84
N CYS A 157 4.18 -3.60 -11.57
CA CYS A 157 2.73 -3.87 -11.54
C CYS A 157 2.33 -5.14 -10.81
N TRP A 158 3.27 -5.91 -10.24
CA TRP A 158 3.06 -7.14 -9.46
C TRP A 158 2.17 -8.21 -10.12
N LEU A 159 1.91 -8.10 -11.42
CA LEU A 159 1.30 -9.15 -12.24
C LEU A 159 2.40 -10.09 -12.76
N PRO A 160 2.04 -11.31 -13.21
CA PRO A 160 2.94 -12.15 -14.01
C PRO A 160 3.54 -11.37 -15.17
N ARG A 161 4.76 -11.73 -15.60
CA ARG A 161 5.46 -11.00 -16.68
C ARG A 161 4.68 -11.02 -18.00
N GLU A 162 4.02 -12.13 -18.28
CA GLU A 162 3.11 -12.37 -19.40
C GLU A 162 1.87 -11.45 -19.39
N ASP A 163 1.37 -11.11 -18.20
CA ASP A 163 0.19 -10.25 -18.00
C ASP A 163 0.56 -8.78 -17.67
N CYS A 164 1.83 -8.40 -17.86
CA CYS A 164 2.34 -7.09 -17.46
C CYS A 164 1.56 -5.93 -18.09
N MET A 165 0.92 -5.11 -17.26
CA MET A 165 0.12 -3.96 -17.70
C MET A 165 0.89 -2.62 -17.71
N CYS A 166 2.18 -2.60 -17.41
CA CYS A 166 2.92 -1.34 -17.21
C CYS A 166 2.91 -0.39 -18.41
N SER A 167 2.91 -0.93 -19.64
CA SER A 167 2.82 -0.13 -20.88
C SER A 167 1.42 0.43 -21.16
N LYS A 168 0.39 -0.03 -20.42
CA LYS A 168 -1.00 0.40 -20.53
C LYS A 168 -1.39 1.43 -19.46
N VAL A 169 -0.55 1.64 -18.45
CA VAL A 169 -0.77 2.64 -17.39
C VAL A 169 -0.20 3.98 -17.86
N THR A 170 -1.08 4.96 -18.03
CA THR A 170 -0.66 6.35 -18.28
C THR A 170 -0.19 6.99 -16.98
N MET A 171 0.98 7.61 -16.99
CA MET A 171 1.48 8.41 -15.87
C MET A 171 0.82 9.79 -15.86
N CYS A 172 0.44 10.26 -14.67
CA CYS A 172 -0.19 11.56 -14.44
C CYS A 172 0.56 12.30 -13.34
N SER A 173 0.72 13.62 -13.45
CA SER A 173 1.22 14.44 -12.34
C SER A 173 0.14 14.59 -11.27
N LEU A 174 0.42 14.13 -10.05
CA LEU A 174 -0.37 14.50 -8.88
C LEU A 174 -0.22 16.02 -8.61
N TRP A 175 -1.16 16.62 -7.90
CA TRP A 175 -1.04 18.03 -7.51
C TRP A 175 0.23 18.22 -6.68
N ARG A 176 1.08 19.19 -7.07
CA ARG A 176 2.46 19.36 -6.51
C ARG A 176 2.52 19.57 -4.99
N ARG A 177 1.40 19.91 -4.36
CA ARG A 177 1.24 20.10 -2.92
C ARG A 177 0.61 18.87 -2.22
N LEU A 178 0.60 17.70 -2.84
CA LEU A 178 -0.03 16.49 -2.29
C LEU A 178 0.92 15.29 -2.36
N ARG A 179 1.07 14.57 -1.25
CA ARG A 179 1.81 13.31 -1.16
C ARG A 179 0.98 12.23 -0.50
N ILE A 180 0.96 11.06 -1.11
CA ILE A 180 0.20 9.89 -0.65
C ILE A 180 1.18 8.90 -0.01
N TRP A 181 0.84 8.42 1.19
CA TRP A 181 1.48 7.29 1.83
C TRP A 181 0.53 6.10 1.79
N LEU A 182 0.85 5.08 0.98
CA LEU A 182 0.12 3.81 1.05
C LEU A 182 0.73 2.98 2.19
N TYR A 183 0.05 2.99 3.34
CA TYR A 183 0.44 2.22 4.51
C TYR A 183 -0.15 0.81 4.40
N MET A 184 0.65 -0.11 3.87
CA MET A 184 0.23 -1.44 3.44
C MET A 184 0.60 -2.52 4.46
N HIS A 185 -0.33 -3.45 4.68
CA HIS A 185 -0.10 -4.62 5.51
C HIS A 185 0.83 -5.63 4.79
N PRO A 186 1.84 -6.23 5.46
CA PRO A 186 2.87 -7.04 4.80
C PRO A 186 2.36 -8.34 4.15
N LYS A 187 1.14 -8.83 4.50
CA LYS A 187 0.50 -9.95 3.77
C LYS A 187 0.00 -9.57 2.37
N ASP A 188 -0.20 -8.28 2.13
CA ASP A 188 -0.80 -7.73 0.91
C ASP A 188 0.25 -7.16 -0.06
N PHE A 189 1.50 -7.01 0.42
CA PHE A 189 2.69 -6.78 -0.40
C PHE A 189 2.87 -7.87 -1.47
N LEU A 190 3.17 -7.44 -2.70
CA LEU A 190 3.28 -8.28 -3.90
C LEU A 190 2.02 -9.11 -4.24
N ARG A 191 0.82 -8.72 -3.76
CA ARG A 191 -0.42 -9.35 -4.23
C ARG A 191 -0.86 -8.80 -5.58
N GLN A 192 -1.09 -9.72 -6.52
CA GLN A 192 -1.60 -9.42 -7.87
C GLN A 192 -2.92 -8.61 -7.83
N ASN A 193 -3.81 -8.90 -6.89
CA ASN A 193 -5.12 -8.21 -6.75
C ASN A 193 -5.09 -6.90 -5.94
N ASN A 194 -3.96 -6.51 -5.35
CA ASN A 194 -3.86 -5.26 -4.59
C ASN A 194 -3.84 -4.05 -5.53
N THR A 195 -4.89 -3.22 -5.57
CA THR A 195 -4.94 -2.08 -6.51
C THR A 195 -4.16 -0.85 -6.04
N GLY A 196 -3.75 -0.78 -4.77
CA GLY A 196 -3.00 0.35 -4.21
C GLY A 196 -1.69 0.64 -4.94
N LYS A 197 -1.05 -0.38 -5.52
CA LYS A 197 0.15 -0.24 -6.37
C LYS A 197 -0.02 0.69 -7.57
N LEU A 198 -1.25 0.90 -8.06
CA LEU A 198 -1.53 1.85 -9.14
C LEU A 198 -1.14 3.29 -8.77
N LEU A 199 -1.15 3.65 -7.49
CA LEU A 199 -0.85 5.02 -7.03
C LEU A 199 0.56 5.46 -7.44
N TRP A 200 1.60 4.67 -7.18
CA TRP A 200 2.97 5.01 -7.60
C TRP A 200 3.25 4.67 -9.07
N GLN A 201 2.45 3.80 -9.70
CA GLN A 201 2.54 3.57 -11.14
C GLN A 201 2.01 4.77 -11.94
N VAL A 202 0.93 5.41 -11.48
CA VAL A 202 0.34 6.60 -12.12
C VAL A 202 1.07 7.87 -11.71
N TYR A 203 1.25 8.11 -10.41
CA TYR A 203 1.77 9.38 -9.88
C TYR A 203 3.29 9.39 -9.65
N GLY A 204 3.96 8.24 -9.70
CA GLY A 204 5.38 8.08 -9.37
C GLY A 204 5.65 7.95 -7.86
N VAL A 205 6.75 7.28 -7.52
CA VAL A 205 7.12 6.93 -6.13
C VAL A 205 7.37 8.14 -5.20
N GLN A 206 7.62 9.31 -5.78
CA GLN A 206 7.82 10.58 -5.06
C GLN A 206 6.49 11.18 -4.59
N ALA A 207 5.44 11.06 -5.40
CA ALA A 207 4.11 11.57 -5.09
C ALA A 207 3.25 10.55 -4.33
N ALA A 208 3.45 9.26 -4.57
CA ALA A 208 2.83 8.17 -3.82
C ALA A 208 3.90 7.17 -3.36
N SER A 209 4.14 7.05 -2.06
CA SER A 209 5.21 6.22 -1.49
C SER A 209 4.64 5.04 -0.68
N LEU A 210 5.24 3.85 -0.85
CA LEU A 210 4.86 2.63 -0.13
C LEU A 210 5.49 2.56 1.27
N CYS A 211 4.66 2.54 2.32
CA CYS A 211 5.06 2.30 3.71
C CYS A 211 4.55 0.93 4.15
N LEU A 212 5.43 0.04 4.62
CA LEU A 212 5.08 -1.32 5.03
C LEU A 212 4.91 -1.39 6.55
N PHE A 213 3.72 -1.80 7.00
CA PHE A 213 3.39 -1.94 8.42
C PHE A 213 4.33 -2.90 9.13
N GLY A 214 4.90 -2.46 10.26
CA GLY A 214 5.87 -3.22 11.03
C GLY A 214 7.27 -3.28 10.42
N ILE A 215 7.61 -2.42 9.45
CA ILE A 215 8.98 -2.23 8.99
C ILE A 215 9.49 -0.87 9.46
N VAL A 216 10.42 -0.88 10.42
CA VAL A 216 10.89 0.32 11.11
C VAL A 216 11.45 1.36 10.12
N GLU A 217 12.25 0.94 9.15
CA GLU A 217 12.87 1.84 8.16
C GLU A 217 11.84 2.53 7.24
N HIS A 218 10.66 1.91 7.02
CA HIS A 218 9.57 2.53 6.27
C HIS A 218 8.75 3.48 7.14
N GLU A 219 8.41 3.03 8.35
CA GLU A 219 7.59 3.83 9.25
C GLU A 219 8.34 5.08 9.72
N GLU A 220 9.64 4.99 10.02
CA GLU A 220 10.47 6.16 10.34
C GLU A 220 10.58 7.12 9.16
N MET A 221 10.83 6.62 7.95
CA MET A 221 10.86 7.47 6.74
C MET A 221 9.54 8.22 6.55
N MET A 222 8.40 7.54 6.69
CA MET A 222 7.08 8.18 6.65
C MET A 222 6.93 9.20 7.77
N TRP A 223 7.16 8.83 9.02
CA TRP A 223 6.93 9.70 10.18
C TRP A 223 7.88 10.91 10.23
N ASN A 224 9.11 10.81 9.73
CA ASN A 224 10.02 11.95 9.61
C ASN A 224 9.45 13.02 8.67
N GLU A 225 8.87 12.61 7.55
CA GLU A 225 8.21 13.50 6.58
C GLU A 225 6.92 14.10 7.16
N LEU A 226 6.09 13.29 7.83
CA LEU A 226 4.89 13.78 8.52
C LEU A 226 5.21 14.79 9.63
N ASN A 227 6.29 14.56 10.38
CA ASN A 227 6.75 15.47 11.43
C ASN A 227 7.30 16.78 10.84
N HIS A 228 8.01 16.71 9.72
CA HIS A 228 8.52 17.90 9.03
C HIS A 228 7.40 18.76 8.45
N ALA A 229 6.34 18.16 7.91
CA ALA A 229 5.16 18.88 7.42
C ALA A 229 4.28 19.46 8.55
N GLY A 230 4.27 18.81 9.72
CA GLY A 230 3.45 19.18 10.87
C GLY A 230 2.03 18.61 10.82
N ARG A 231 1.47 18.29 11.99
CA ARG A 231 0.16 17.60 12.14
C ARG A 231 -0.99 18.26 11.36
N ASN A 232 -0.99 19.59 11.21
CA ASN A 232 -2.03 20.31 10.49
C ASN A 232 -2.06 19.98 8.99
N LYS A 233 -0.97 19.44 8.43
CA LYS A 233 -0.81 19.04 7.03
C LYS A 233 -0.88 17.51 6.82
N VAL A 234 -1.41 16.76 7.79
CA VAL A 234 -1.51 15.29 7.73
C VAL A 234 -2.92 14.78 8.00
N TRP A 235 -3.44 13.94 7.09
CA TRP A 235 -4.72 13.27 7.21
C TRP A 235 -4.62 11.76 6.95
N CYS A 236 -5.36 10.96 7.71
CA CYS A 236 -5.59 9.56 7.42
C CYS A 236 -6.95 9.38 6.74
N LEU A 237 -7.02 8.72 5.59
CA LEU A 237 -8.29 8.26 5.02
C LEU A 237 -8.59 6.89 5.63
N TYR A 238 -9.41 6.89 6.68
CA TYR A 238 -9.87 5.68 7.34
C TYR A 238 -11.29 5.88 7.85
N PRO A 239 -12.21 4.90 7.70
CA PRO A 239 -13.56 4.96 8.23
C PRO A 239 -13.59 4.84 9.76
N ASN A 240 -13.15 5.89 10.44
CA ASN A 240 -13.32 6.03 11.87
C ASN A 240 -14.74 6.53 12.16
N LYS A 241 -15.56 5.68 12.81
CA LYS A 241 -16.93 6.03 13.23
C LYS A 241 -16.97 7.02 14.40
N ASN A 242 -15.86 7.18 15.11
CA ASN A 242 -15.75 7.95 16.36
C ASN A 242 -14.98 9.27 16.17
N ALA A 243 -14.41 9.51 14.98
CA ALA A 243 -13.83 10.82 14.67
C ALA A 243 -14.95 11.83 14.38
N ALA A 244 -14.75 13.08 14.79
CA ALA A 244 -15.48 14.18 14.21
C ALA A 244 -15.27 14.12 12.69
N THR A 245 -16.37 14.07 11.93
CA THR A 245 -16.29 14.02 10.46
C THR A 245 -15.92 15.41 9.97
N GLU A 246 -14.63 15.72 9.92
CA GLU A 246 -14.10 16.78 9.06
C GLU A 246 -14.49 16.41 7.64
N SER A 247 -15.58 16.98 7.11
CA SER A 247 -15.97 16.72 5.74
C SER A 247 -14.92 17.35 4.82
N VAL A 248 -14.84 16.89 3.58
CA VAL A 248 -13.94 17.49 2.57
C VAL A 248 -14.23 19.00 2.38
N LYS A 249 -15.43 19.49 2.77
CA LYS A 249 -15.76 20.91 2.77
C LYS A 249 -15.27 21.68 4.00
N ASP A 250 -15.00 21.02 5.13
CA ASP A 250 -14.57 21.65 6.38
C ASP A 250 -13.04 21.59 6.56
N GLY A 251 -12.39 20.58 5.98
CA GLY A 251 -10.92 20.44 6.01
C GLY A 251 -10.19 20.97 4.76
N VAL A 252 -10.87 21.11 3.63
CA VAL A 252 -10.27 21.54 2.33
C VAL A 252 -11.07 22.70 1.68
N GLY A 253 -12.19 23.11 2.29
CA GLY A 253 -13.00 24.25 1.84
C GLY A 253 -12.92 25.45 2.78
N CYS A 254 -12.86 26.65 2.19
CA CYS A 254 -13.23 27.93 2.82
C CYS A 254 -12.34 28.53 3.93
N ALA A 255 -11.13 28.03 4.22
CA ALA A 255 -10.23 28.68 5.20
C ALA A 255 -8.73 28.62 4.86
N VAL A 256 -8.35 28.46 3.60
CA VAL A 256 -6.94 28.55 3.16
C VAL A 256 -6.84 29.61 2.07
N ASP A 257 -6.32 30.78 2.42
CA ASP A 257 -5.91 31.78 1.43
C ASP A 257 -4.82 31.17 0.54
N PRO A 258 -4.98 31.16 -0.79
CA PRO A 258 -4.01 30.53 -1.71
C PRO A 258 -2.64 31.23 -1.73
N ALA A 259 -2.49 32.34 -1.00
CA ALA A 259 -1.32 33.20 -0.97
C ALA A 259 -0.29 32.88 0.14
N ASN A 260 -0.62 32.12 1.21
CA ASN A 260 0.20 32.18 2.44
C ASN A 260 0.49 30.88 3.21
N GLU A 261 0.13 29.69 2.73
CA GLU A 261 0.72 28.43 3.24
C GLU A 261 1.45 27.66 2.15
N ASP A 262 2.79 27.68 2.20
CA ASP A 262 3.63 26.70 1.51
C ASP A 262 3.73 25.41 2.33
N GLY A 263 3.56 24.28 1.67
CA GLY A 263 3.64 22.96 2.29
C GLY A 263 3.04 21.86 1.43
N ILE A 264 3.49 20.63 1.69
CA ILE A 264 2.94 19.41 1.11
C ILE A 264 1.90 18.86 2.08
N MET A 265 0.72 18.53 1.56
CA MET A 265 -0.38 17.87 2.25
C MET A 265 -0.16 16.36 2.18
N HIS A 266 -0.05 15.69 3.32
CA HIS A 266 0.18 14.25 3.39
C HIS A 266 -1.11 13.49 3.68
N PHE A 267 -1.41 12.51 2.83
CA PHE A 267 -2.56 11.62 2.99
C PHE A 267 -2.11 10.17 3.20
N ILE A 268 -2.47 9.59 4.34
CA ILE A 268 -2.21 8.19 4.67
C ILE A 268 -3.41 7.34 4.28
N LEU A 269 -3.19 6.39 3.37
CA LEU A 269 -4.15 5.38 2.95
C LEU A 269 -3.80 4.06 3.63
N ILE A 270 -4.72 3.50 4.41
CA ILE A 270 -4.48 2.20 5.07
C ILE A 270 -4.95 1.09 4.15
N ASP A 271 -4.03 0.20 3.79
CA ASP A 271 -4.26 -0.88 2.83
C ASP A 271 -4.03 -2.25 3.48
N GLY A 272 -5.14 -2.95 3.73
CA GLY A 272 -5.17 -4.26 4.36
C GLY A 272 -6.61 -4.69 4.68
N THR A 273 -6.80 -5.94 5.10
CA THR A 273 -8.12 -6.43 5.51
C THR A 273 -8.64 -5.66 6.73
N TRP A 274 -9.97 -5.56 6.90
CA TRP A 274 -10.63 -4.80 7.99
C TRP A 274 -10.06 -5.06 9.40
N SER A 275 -9.71 -6.33 9.68
CA SER A 275 -9.05 -6.75 10.92
C SER A 275 -7.64 -6.18 11.08
N ASN A 276 -6.83 -6.22 10.02
CA ASN A 276 -5.45 -5.73 10.00
C ASN A 276 -5.42 -4.19 10.01
N SER A 277 -6.26 -3.55 9.18
CA SER A 277 -6.36 -2.10 9.06
C SER A 277 -6.71 -1.44 10.39
N SER A 278 -7.53 -2.11 11.21
CA SER A 278 -7.88 -1.65 12.56
C SER A 278 -6.71 -1.72 13.55
N ALA A 279 -5.71 -2.57 13.34
CA ALA A 279 -4.47 -2.59 14.13
C ALA A 279 -3.46 -1.54 13.62
N MET A 280 -3.32 -1.43 12.29
CA MET A 280 -2.49 -0.42 11.63
C MET A 280 -2.93 1.00 12.00
N PHE A 281 -4.24 1.27 11.98
CA PHE A 281 -4.83 2.55 12.38
C PHE A 281 -4.55 2.89 13.85
N ARG A 282 -4.69 1.92 14.76
CA ARG A 282 -4.34 2.12 16.18
C ARG A 282 -2.87 2.49 16.34
N ARG A 283 -1.94 1.78 15.70
CA ARG A 283 -0.51 2.12 15.70
C ARG A 283 -0.23 3.55 15.21
N LEU A 284 -0.93 4.02 14.17
CA LEU A 284 -0.82 5.41 13.73
C LEU A 284 -1.34 6.41 14.77
N GLN A 285 -2.46 6.11 15.43
CA GLN A 285 -3.02 6.96 16.49
C GLN A 285 -2.14 6.99 17.73
N ASP A 286 -1.60 5.85 18.16
CA ASP A 286 -0.71 5.74 19.32
C ASP A 286 0.59 6.53 19.06
N ARG A 287 1.16 6.43 17.84
CA ARG A 287 2.35 7.22 17.46
C ARG A 287 2.03 8.72 17.28
N ALA A 288 0.85 9.09 16.78
CA ALA A 288 0.41 10.49 16.74
C ALA A 288 0.29 11.09 18.15
N LYS A 289 -0.31 10.36 19.09
CA LYS A 289 -0.39 10.76 20.51
C LYS A 289 0.99 10.92 21.13
N LEU A 290 1.91 9.99 20.86
CA LEU A 290 3.28 10.05 21.38
C LEU A 290 4.07 11.24 20.85
N VAL A 291 3.97 11.54 19.55
CA VAL A 291 4.82 12.53 18.88
C VAL A 291 4.22 13.94 18.86
N TRP A 292 2.89 14.07 18.81
CA TRP A 292 2.19 15.36 18.71
C TRP A 292 1.24 15.65 19.88
N GLY A 293 1.15 14.75 20.88
CA GLY A 293 0.22 14.89 22.01
C GLY A 293 -1.26 14.78 21.63
N GLN A 294 -1.59 14.47 20.36
CA GLN A 294 -2.94 14.53 19.81
C GLN A 294 -3.18 13.44 18.77
N GLU A 295 -4.45 13.03 18.61
CA GLU A 295 -4.86 12.06 17.60
C GLU A 295 -4.62 12.55 16.16
N LEU A 296 -4.34 11.61 15.27
CA LEU A 296 -4.20 11.85 13.83
C LEU A 296 -5.57 12.21 13.23
N ARG A 297 -5.65 13.30 12.47
CA ARG A 297 -6.88 13.72 11.78
C ARG A 297 -7.33 12.65 10.79
N CYS A 298 -8.63 12.36 10.78
CA CYS A 298 -9.21 11.28 9.99
C CYS A 298 -10.32 11.79 9.10
N ILE A 299 -10.21 11.56 7.79
CA ILE A 299 -11.28 11.82 6.83
C ILE A 299 -12.07 10.53 6.64
N SER A 300 -13.31 10.52 7.11
CA SER A 300 -14.27 9.42 6.94
C SER A 300 -15.20 9.76 5.78
N LEU A 301 -15.19 8.95 4.71
CA LEU A 301 -16.13 9.14 3.60
C LEU A 301 -17.51 8.59 3.97
N ASN A 302 -18.57 9.37 3.70
CA ASN A 302 -19.93 9.12 4.20
C ASN A 302 -20.45 7.68 4.00
N THR A 303 -21.12 7.19 5.04
CA THR A 303 -21.40 5.77 5.37
C THR A 303 -22.49 5.07 4.55
N GLY A 304 -22.67 5.42 3.27
CA GLY A 304 -23.62 4.75 2.37
C GLY A 304 -22.91 3.81 1.36
N VAL A 305 -23.20 2.51 1.42
CA VAL A 305 -22.78 1.41 0.52
C VAL A 305 -21.27 1.33 0.20
N SER A 306 -20.62 0.26 0.69
CA SER A 306 -19.23 -0.15 0.42
C SER A 306 -18.19 1.00 0.45
N LEU A 307 -17.78 1.35 1.68
CA LEU A 307 -16.73 2.34 1.98
C LEU A 307 -15.48 2.21 1.10
N MET A 308 -15.01 0.98 0.87
CA MET A 308 -13.81 0.72 0.06
C MET A 308 -14.01 0.92 -1.43
N HIS A 309 -15.21 0.64 -1.98
CA HIS A 309 -15.50 0.99 -3.38
C HIS A 309 -15.35 2.50 -3.57
N LYS A 310 -15.96 3.31 -2.70
CA LYS A 310 -15.91 4.77 -2.81
C LYS A 310 -14.51 5.35 -2.62
N LEU A 311 -13.69 4.80 -1.72
CA LEU A 311 -12.28 5.16 -1.60
C LEU A 311 -11.49 4.82 -2.88
N SER A 312 -11.76 3.65 -3.48
CA SER A 312 -11.13 3.26 -4.75
C SER A 312 -11.55 4.15 -5.93
N TRP A 313 -12.75 4.73 -5.90
CA TRP A 313 -13.24 5.72 -6.89
C TRP A 313 -12.84 7.18 -6.56
N PHE A 314 -12.26 7.46 -5.39
CA PHE A 314 -11.84 8.83 -5.02
C PHE A 314 -10.39 9.13 -5.43
N LEU A 315 -9.64 8.10 -5.84
CA LEU A 315 -8.21 8.15 -6.16
C LEU A 315 -7.90 7.81 -7.64
N ILE A 316 -8.95 7.52 -8.43
CA ILE A 316 -8.95 7.15 -9.85
C ILE A 316 -9.92 8.08 -10.59
#